data_AF-A0A1F9FV20-F1
#
_entry.id   AF-A0A1F9FV20-F1
#
_cell.length_a   1.000
_cell.length_b   1.000
_cell.length_c   1.000
_cell.angle_alpha   90.00
_cell.angle_beta   90.00
_cell.angle_gamma   90.00
#
_symmetry.space_group_name_H-M   'P 1'
#
loop_
_entity.id
_entity.type
_entity.pdbx_description
1 polymer ?
#
loop_
_entity_poly.entity_id
_entity_poly.type
_entity_poly.pdbx_seq_one_letter_code
_entity_poly.pdbx_strand_id
1 'polypeptide(L)'
;MKRISIWGMFVSLVFFNACGGTTATTTTATTTTTDSTTGKTVPGDLVISSPTATSSASTSISKRVFWTKAEVGDAAADDFASKKTALQALIAGTNDCKFTMALPSVTSTSCYAPSVNYLGHPDGSPNSGQMPSGDLAIWNATQGTQACAAAKMTELVEKVASIVDNMVSVFGAVACAGKKASIALPAIGSSVDLASALSTYVSVTGLTFSAATLERLADSGANPVYKSTLTMSMSFGGATAQTAKIVLKHIPTATDNSTYKGKVSMTMNQAQGEGSNCAGSGASGVTQAGTILYEKTSATAMSYEMKFAQFCGTGKQLDSDNNISLADQLATSASGWGDNANYMVASINPSNGTGTVAYAWQAGQGDDSSRVFNITTTADASGNITGTAYAGMGVEIGTTTDLGKVTKFICNWAGPGQSHTGIARAQRQEISKASGATEFTATSSNITFAPKNDCNASVGDNFTYTSVDGGNPTNDRAAATSDVTNNLVPLTDFTFTVPTAPTDVGG
;
A
#
# COMPACT_ATOMS: atom_id res chain seq x y z
N MET A 1 -65.49 20.15 -1.27
CA MET A 1 -65.82 18.71 -1.14
C MET A 1 -65.89 18.08 -2.54
N LYS A 2 -64.88 17.27 -2.91
CA LYS A 2 -64.80 16.41 -4.11
C LYS A 2 -63.75 15.32 -3.80
N ARG A 3 -64.21 14.09 -3.52
CA ARG A 3 -64.06 12.81 -4.28
C ARG A 3 -62.64 12.18 -4.26
N ILE A 4 -62.47 11.07 -3.52
CA ILE A 4 -62.44 9.62 -3.92
C ILE A 4 -61.05 9.14 -4.34
N SER A 5 -60.44 8.23 -3.57
CA SER A 5 -60.21 6.80 -3.91
C SER A 5 -59.21 6.15 -2.93
N ILE A 6 -59.56 5.00 -2.35
CA ILE A 6 -58.74 4.16 -1.46
C ILE A 6 -58.59 2.81 -2.15
N TRP A 7 -57.36 2.31 -2.29
CA TRP A 7 -57.08 0.91 -2.55
C TRP A 7 -55.83 0.51 -1.76
N GLY A 8 -55.98 -0.48 -0.89
CA GLY A 8 -54.88 -1.21 -0.28
C GLY A 8 -54.85 -2.65 -0.79
N MET A 9 -53.73 -3.34 -0.66
CA MET A 9 -53.71 -4.79 -0.47
C MET A 9 -52.36 -5.27 0.08
N PHE A 10 -52.46 -6.23 0.99
CA PHE A 10 -51.43 -6.88 1.79
C PHE A 10 -51.15 -8.29 1.20
N VAL A 11 -49.88 -8.74 1.27
CA VAL A 11 -49.38 -10.11 1.58
C VAL A 11 -49.88 -11.33 0.74
N SER A 12 -48.95 -12.10 0.14
CA SER A 12 -48.48 -13.41 0.69
C SER A 12 -47.59 -14.22 -0.27
N LEU A 13 -46.76 -15.07 0.34
CA LEU A 13 -45.79 -16.02 -0.23
C LEU A 13 -46.46 -17.38 -0.61
N VAL A 14 -45.80 -18.12 -1.52
CA VAL A 14 -45.43 -19.57 -1.42
C VAL A 14 -46.14 -20.71 -2.24
N PHE A 15 -45.26 -21.44 -2.97
CA PHE A 15 -45.09 -22.87 -3.37
C PHE A 15 -45.91 -23.67 -4.45
N PHE A 16 -45.09 -24.28 -5.34
CA PHE A 16 -45.00 -25.65 -5.94
C PHE A 16 -46.02 -26.29 -6.94
N ASN A 17 -45.39 -26.82 -8.02
CA ASN A 17 -45.64 -28.03 -8.85
C ASN A 17 -46.69 -28.06 -9.99
N ALA A 18 -46.24 -28.37 -11.23
CA ALA A 18 -46.44 -29.67 -11.93
C ALA A 18 -46.00 -29.68 -13.42
N CYS A 19 -45.74 -30.88 -13.95
CA CYS A 19 -44.94 -31.30 -15.12
C CYS A 19 -45.65 -31.43 -16.50
N GLY A 20 -44.83 -31.59 -17.57
CA GLY A 20 -45.05 -32.48 -18.74
C GLY A 20 -45.50 -31.78 -20.05
N GLY A 21 -44.98 -32.04 -21.26
CA GLY A 21 -44.03 -33.03 -21.78
C GLY A 21 -43.63 -32.72 -23.24
N THR A 22 -42.57 -33.41 -23.66
CA THR A 22 -41.81 -33.50 -24.94
C THR A 22 -42.47 -33.22 -26.30
N THR A 23 -41.72 -32.55 -27.19
CA THR A 23 -41.38 -33.08 -28.53
C THR A 23 -40.00 -32.54 -28.95
N ALA A 24 -39.07 -33.45 -29.22
CA ALA A 24 -37.70 -33.13 -29.62
C ALA A 24 -37.62 -32.75 -31.09
N THR A 25 -36.91 -31.66 -31.39
CA THR A 25 -36.27 -31.47 -32.70
C THR A 25 -34.86 -31.02 -32.43
N THR A 26 -33.95 -31.98 -32.59
CA THR A 26 -32.50 -31.85 -32.49
C THR A 26 -32.00 -30.83 -33.51
N THR A 27 -31.74 -29.62 -33.04
CA THR A 27 -30.73 -28.76 -33.67
C THR A 27 -29.65 -28.59 -32.62
N THR A 28 -28.56 -29.32 -32.79
CA THR A 28 -27.33 -29.17 -32.01
C THR A 28 -26.80 -27.77 -32.30
N ALA A 29 -27.28 -26.77 -31.58
CA ALA A 29 -26.55 -25.54 -31.39
C ALA A 29 -25.37 -25.90 -30.49
N THR A 30 -24.26 -26.25 -31.12
CA THR A 30 -22.96 -26.17 -30.48
C THR A 30 -22.75 -24.68 -30.19
N THR A 31 -23.30 -24.19 -29.07
CA THR A 31 -22.78 -22.99 -28.44
C THR A 31 -21.41 -23.40 -27.93
N THR A 32 -20.41 -23.30 -28.79
CA THR A 32 -19.04 -23.03 -28.37
C THR A 32 -19.09 -21.68 -27.67
N THR A 33 -19.47 -21.68 -26.39
CA THR A 33 -19.08 -20.62 -25.47
C THR A 33 -17.57 -20.71 -25.39
N THR A 34 -16.90 -20.04 -26.33
CA THR A 34 -15.47 -19.79 -26.23
C THR A 34 -15.30 -19.10 -24.87
N ASP A 35 -14.75 -19.83 -23.90
CA ASP A 35 -14.31 -19.24 -22.65
C ASP A 35 -13.15 -18.30 -23.00
N SER A 36 -13.56 -17.06 -23.29
CA SER A 36 -12.82 -15.92 -23.84
C SER A 36 -12.16 -15.11 -22.75
N THR A 37 -11.83 -15.75 -21.62
CA THR A 37 -11.65 -15.06 -20.33
C THR A 37 -10.39 -14.22 -20.27
N THR A 38 -10.49 -12.96 -20.70
CA THR A 38 -9.61 -11.87 -20.27
C THR A 38 -9.45 -11.83 -18.74
N GLY A 39 -10.39 -12.37 -17.96
CA GLY A 39 -10.28 -12.58 -16.51
C GLY A 39 -9.15 -13.52 -16.05
N LYS A 40 -8.51 -14.28 -16.94
CA LYS A 40 -7.29 -15.08 -16.64
C LYS A 40 -5.99 -14.29 -16.89
N THR A 41 -6.07 -13.12 -17.50
CA THR A 41 -4.90 -12.30 -17.87
C THR A 41 -4.49 -11.32 -16.77
N VAL A 42 -5.36 -11.17 -15.77
CA VAL A 42 -5.18 -10.28 -14.62
C VAL A 42 -5.61 -11.01 -13.35
N PRO A 43 -5.02 -10.70 -12.19
CA PRO A 43 -5.43 -11.31 -10.93
C PRO A 43 -6.83 -10.83 -10.53
N GLY A 44 -7.71 -11.77 -10.18
CA GLY A 44 -9.12 -11.49 -9.89
C GLY A 44 -9.40 -10.82 -8.55
N ASP A 45 -8.45 -10.86 -7.61
CA ASP A 45 -8.61 -10.32 -6.26
C ASP A 45 -7.29 -9.78 -5.66
N LEU A 46 -6.38 -9.30 -6.52
CA LEU A 46 -5.16 -8.63 -6.08
C LEU A 46 -5.49 -7.20 -5.65
N VAL A 47 -5.62 -7.01 -4.34
CA VAL A 47 -5.86 -5.71 -3.72
C VAL A 47 -4.99 -5.61 -2.47
N ILE A 48 -4.47 -4.42 -2.18
CA ILE A 48 -3.68 -4.21 -0.96
C ILE A 48 -4.55 -3.47 0.06
N SER A 49 -4.66 -4.00 1.26
CA SER A 49 -5.36 -3.35 2.37
C SER A 49 -4.51 -3.48 3.62
N SER A 50 -4.56 -2.45 4.47
CA SER A 50 -4.00 -2.53 5.81
C SER A 50 -4.69 -3.66 6.59
N PRO A 51 -3.96 -4.47 7.37
CA PRO A 51 -4.56 -5.41 8.30
C PRO A 51 -5.33 -4.70 9.44
N THR A 52 -5.17 -3.39 9.55
CA THR A 52 -5.87 -2.53 10.49
C THR A 52 -6.86 -1.58 9.82
N ALA A 53 -7.16 -1.79 8.54
CA ALA A 53 -8.20 -1.05 7.82
C ALA A 53 -9.56 -1.20 8.52
N THR A 54 -10.35 -0.14 8.48
CA THR A 54 -11.71 -0.11 8.99
C THR A 54 -12.67 -0.36 7.83
N SER A 55 -13.81 -0.99 8.07
CA SER A 55 -14.80 -1.22 7.01
C SER A 55 -15.55 0.07 6.71
N SER A 56 -15.20 0.72 5.61
CA SER A 56 -16.01 1.81 5.04
C SER A 56 -17.05 1.21 4.10
N ALA A 57 -18.32 1.57 4.22
CA ALA A 57 -19.39 1.16 3.29
C ALA A 57 -19.28 1.84 1.91
N SER A 58 -18.07 1.99 1.39
CA SER A 58 -17.77 2.59 0.10
C SER A 58 -17.81 1.49 -0.97
N THR A 59 -18.95 1.37 -1.66
CA THR A 59 -19.15 0.44 -2.80
C THR A 59 -18.50 0.94 -4.09
N SER A 60 -17.60 1.91 -4.01
CA SER A 60 -16.79 2.40 -5.11
C SER A 60 -15.33 2.46 -4.69
N ILE A 61 -14.41 2.16 -5.61
CA ILE A 61 -13.07 2.76 -5.56
C ILE A 61 -13.32 4.27 -5.69
N SER A 62 -13.49 4.95 -4.55
CA SER A 62 -14.18 6.22 -4.47
C SER A 62 -13.30 7.40 -4.88
N LYS A 63 -13.94 8.32 -5.63
CA LYS A 63 -13.51 9.67 -6.03
C LYS A 63 -12.48 10.31 -5.10
N ARG A 64 -11.27 10.57 -5.62
CA ARG A 64 -10.44 11.70 -5.17
C ARG A 64 -9.88 12.42 -6.38
N VAL A 65 -10.39 13.64 -6.57
CA VAL A 65 -10.01 14.54 -7.66
C VAL A 65 -8.57 14.98 -7.44
N PHE A 66 -7.77 14.86 -8.49
CA PHE A 66 -6.45 15.47 -8.57
C PHE A 66 -6.53 16.99 -8.36
N TRP A 67 -5.73 17.50 -7.41
CA TRP A 67 -5.39 18.93 -7.22
C TRP A 67 -6.41 19.87 -6.58
N THR A 68 -6.86 19.57 -5.36
CA THR A 68 -7.21 20.66 -4.43
C THR A 68 -6.57 20.42 -3.08
N LYS A 69 -5.76 21.39 -2.62
CA LYS A 69 -5.28 21.56 -1.23
C LYS A 69 -6.42 21.77 -0.21
N ALA A 70 -7.66 21.45 -0.58
CA ALA A 70 -8.83 21.60 0.28
C ALA A 70 -8.93 20.34 1.15
N GLU A 71 -8.63 20.54 2.43
CA GLU A 71 -8.98 19.71 3.60
C GLU A 71 -9.71 18.42 3.25
N VAL A 72 -8.92 17.36 3.05
CA VAL A 72 -9.44 16.01 2.94
C VAL A 72 -9.73 15.53 4.36
N GLY A 73 -11.00 15.56 4.75
CA GLY A 73 -11.45 14.80 5.91
C GLY A 73 -11.11 13.32 5.74
N ASP A 74 -10.84 12.63 6.85
CA ASP A 74 -10.53 11.20 6.93
C ASP A 74 -11.61 10.37 6.22
N ALA A 75 -11.43 10.11 4.93
CA ALA A 75 -12.19 9.03 4.29
C ALA A 75 -11.43 7.76 4.60
N ALA A 76 -12.05 6.96 5.46
CA ALA A 76 -11.52 5.73 6.00
C ALA A 76 -11.02 4.77 4.90
N ALA A 77 -9.99 3.99 5.24
CA ALA A 77 -9.48 2.90 4.43
C ALA A 77 -10.62 2.05 3.88
N ASP A 78 -10.57 1.68 2.60
CA ASP A 78 -11.43 0.60 2.11
C ASP A 78 -10.81 -0.73 2.58
N ASP A 79 -11.63 -1.59 3.19
CA ASP A 79 -11.20 -2.93 3.58
C ASP A 79 -10.92 -3.83 2.35
N PHE A 80 -10.21 -4.93 2.61
CA PHE A 80 -9.84 -5.91 1.58
C PHE A 80 -11.04 -6.44 0.78
N ALA A 81 -12.17 -6.73 1.43
CA ALA A 81 -13.34 -7.34 0.78
C ALA A 81 -14.05 -6.36 -0.15
N SER A 82 -14.14 -5.10 0.25
CA SER A 82 -14.71 -4.01 -0.56
C SER A 82 -13.88 -3.78 -1.83
N LYS A 83 -12.55 -3.66 -1.70
CA LYS A 83 -11.64 -3.52 -2.84
C LYS A 83 -11.71 -4.72 -3.79
N LYS A 84 -11.70 -5.93 -3.24
CA LYS A 84 -11.82 -7.17 -4.01
C LYS A 84 -13.09 -7.19 -4.86
N THR A 85 -14.23 -6.85 -4.27
CA THR A 85 -15.52 -6.83 -4.97
C THR A 85 -15.52 -5.83 -6.13
N ALA A 86 -14.96 -4.64 -5.92
CA ALA A 86 -14.85 -3.62 -6.96
C ALA A 86 -13.95 -4.08 -8.13
N LEU A 87 -12.81 -4.70 -7.84
CA LEU A 87 -11.92 -5.24 -8.86
C LEU A 87 -12.60 -6.36 -9.67
N GLN A 88 -13.31 -7.27 -9.00
CA GLN A 88 -14.04 -8.35 -9.67
C GLN A 88 -15.14 -7.82 -10.59
N ALA A 89 -15.90 -6.81 -10.16
CA ALA A 89 -16.90 -6.15 -10.98
C ALA A 89 -16.29 -5.49 -12.23
N LEU A 90 -15.12 -4.84 -12.06
CA LEU A 90 -14.38 -4.23 -13.16
C LEU A 90 -13.92 -5.27 -14.19
N ILE A 91 -13.27 -6.35 -13.74
CA ILE A 91 -12.80 -7.43 -14.62
C ILE A 91 -13.97 -8.11 -15.33
N ALA A 92 -15.08 -8.35 -14.62
CA ALA A 92 -16.28 -8.94 -15.20
C ALA A 92 -16.96 -8.02 -16.23
N GLY A 93 -16.74 -6.72 -16.13
CA GLY A 93 -17.35 -5.67 -16.95
C GLY A 93 -18.78 -5.32 -16.55
N THR A 94 -19.19 -5.69 -15.32
CA THR A 94 -20.52 -5.36 -14.79
C THR A 94 -20.68 -3.89 -14.43
N ASN A 95 -19.57 -3.14 -14.37
CA ASN A 95 -19.52 -1.70 -14.12
C ASN A 95 -19.21 -0.86 -15.38
N ASP A 96 -19.39 -1.42 -16.57
CA ASP A 96 -19.06 -0.77 -17.85
C ASP A 96 -17.59 -0.36 -18.03
N CYS A 97 -16.65 -1.12 -17.47
CA CYS A 97 -15.20 -0.83 -17.53
C CYS A 97 -14.83 0.51 -16.86
N LYS A 98 -15.71 1.06 -16.02
CA LYS A 98 -15.49 2.32 -15.32
C LYS A 98 -14.69 2.07 -14.05
N PHE A 99 -13.60 2.79 -13.89
CA PHE A 99 -12.84 2.83 -12.65
C PHE A 99 -12.45 4.26 -12.34
N THR A 100 -12.11 4.51 -11.08
CA THR A 100 -11.57 5.79 -10.62
C THR A 100 -10.14 5.56 -10.19
N MET A 101 -9.23 6.45 -10.58
CA MET A 101 -7.91 6.48 -9.95
C MET A 101 -8.00 7.27 -8.65
N ALA A 102 -7.53 6.67 -7.56
CA ALA A 102 -7.43 7.35 -6.27
C ALA A 102 -6.04 7.95 -6.10
N LEU A 103 -5.95 9.18 -5.62
CA LEU A 103 -4.69 9.70 -5.10
C LEU A 103 -4.43 9.14 -3.69
N PRO A 104 -3.18 8.82 -3.34
CA PRO A 104 -2.79 8.72 -1.94
C PRO A 104 -2.97 10.10 -1.29
N SER A 105 -4.13 10.30 -0.66
CA SER A 105 -4.39 11.45 0.19
C SER A 105 -4.64 10.91 1.59
N VAL A 106 -3.57 10.47 2.23
CA VAL A 106 -3.60 10.09 3.64
C VAL A 106 -3.01 11.22 4.46
N THR A 107 -3.76 11.64 5.46
CA THR A 107 -3.29 12.53 6.52
C THR A 107 -2.22 11.77 7.31
N SER A 108 -1.08 12.42 7.57
CA SER A 108 -0.07 11.80 8.45
C SER A 108 -0.66 11.67 9.84
N THR A 109 -0.46 10.54 10.49
CA THR A 109 -1.02 10.32 11.83
C THR A 109 -0.30 11.18 12.86
N SER A 110 -1.00 12.08 13.54
CA SER A 110 -0.41 12.98 14.54
C SER A 110 0.17 12.26 15.76
N CYS A 111 -0.21 11.00 15.95
CA CYS A 111 0.32 10.15 17.00
C CYS A 111 1.71 9.56 16.70
N TYR A 112 2.21 9.72 15.47
CA TYR A 112 3.47 9.15 15.00
C TYR A 112 4.38 10.25 14.44
N ALA A 113 5.64 10.28 14.88
CA ALA A 113 6.66 11.17 14.35
C ALA A 113 6.33 12.67 14.28
N PRO A 114 5.72 13.29 15.32
CA PRO A 114 5.47 14.72 15.28
C PRO A 114 6.79 15.49 15.29
N SER A 115 6.75 16.75 14.87
CA SER A 115 7.84 17.68 15.17
C SER A 115 7.86 17.93 16.68
N VAL A 116 9.05 17.99 17.27
CA VAL A 116 9.21 18.13 18.73
C VAL A 116 10.11 19.31 19.05
N ASN A 117 9.56 20.29 19.76
CA ASN A 117 10.35 21.37 20.33
C ASN A 117 11.11 20.84 21.55
N TYR A 118 12.35 21.28 21.74
CA TYR A 118 13.15 20.94 22.90
C TYR A 118 13.85 22.17 23.50
N LEU A 119 14.15 22.07 24.80
CA LEU A 119 14.92 23.04 25.56
C LEU A 119 15.83 22.29 26.54
N GLY A 120 17.07 22.78 26.70
CA GLY A 120 18.07 22.18 27.56
C GLY A 120 18.64 20.86 27.04
N HIS A 121 18.75 20.66 25.72
CA HIS A 121 19.25 19.40 25.16
C HIS A 121 20.68 19.11 25.65
N PRO A 122 20.94 17.98 26.33
CA PRO A 122 22.22 17.74 26.99
C PRO A 122 23.29 17.14 26.06
N ASP A 123 22.89 16.55 24.94
CA ASP A 123 23.83 15.85 24.04
C ASP A 123 24.60 16.78 23.09
N GLY A 124 24.26 18.07 23.01
CA GLY A 124 24.95 18.98 22.09
C GLY A 124 24.38 20.38 22.02
N SER A 125 24.84 21.14 21.01
CA SER A 125 24.35 22.47 20.67
C SER A 125 23.61 22.45 19.33
N PRO A 126 22.56 23.27 19.12
CA PRO A 126 22.00 24.24 20.07
C PRO A 126 21.25 23.58 21.23
N ASN A 127 21.15 24.27 22.37
CA ASN A 127 20.46 23.73 23.56
C ASN A 127 18.93 23.83 23.47
N SER A 128 18.40 24.55 22.48
CA SER A 128 16.96 24.66 22.20
C SER A 128 16.73 24.66 20.69
N GLY A 129 15.60 24.09 20.27
CA GLY A 129 15.26 24.02 18.87
C GLY A 129 14.06 23.11 18.63
N GLN A 130 13.97 22.62 17.40
CA GLN A 130 12.92 21.71 16.97
C GLN A 130 13.55 20.54 16.23
N MET A 131 13.17 19.33 16.61
CA MET A 131 13.41 18.14 15.81
C MET A 131 12.33 18.02 14.73
N PRO A 132 12.72 17.68 13.49
CA PRO A 132 11.76 17.53 12.39
C PRO A 132 10.82 16.34 12.62
N SER A 133 9.65 16.40 11.99
CA SER A 133 8.73 15.27 11.91
C SER A 133 9.32 14.12 11.09
N GLY A 134 8.78 12.90 11.28
CA GLY A 134 9.17 11.71 10.51
C GLY A 134 10.29 10.88 11.15
N ASP A 135 11.04 11.44 12.09
CA ASP A 135 12.21 10.79 12.69
C ASP A 135 11.94 10.12 14.04
N LEU A 136 10.85 10.51 14.68
CA LEU A 136 10.42 9.96 15.95
C LEU A 136 9.37 8.87 15.67
N ALA A 137 9.37 7.74 16.34
CA ALA A 137 8.42 6.66 16.02
C ALA A 137 7.01 6.93 16.59
N ILE A 138 6.35 5.95 17.24
CA ILE A 138 5.08 6.17 17.93
C ILE A 138 5.29 7.17 19.08
N TRP A 139 4.61 8.32 19.04
CA TRP A 139 4.75 9.38 20.04
C TRP A 139 3.58 9.43 21.00
N ASN A 140 2.37 9.13 20.52
CA ASN A 140 1.18 9.02 21.34
C ASN A 140 0.59 7.62 21.21
N ALA A 141 0.03 7.07 22.30
CA ALA A 141 -0.54 5.73 22.27
C ALA A 141 -1.76 5.63 21.32
N THR A 142 -2.49 6.73 21.12
CA THR A 142 -3.70 6.76 20.29
C THR A 142 -3.74 7.97 19.34
N GLN A 143 -4.53 7.84 18.28
CA GLN A 143 -5.06 8.93 17.47
C GLN A 143 -6.58 8.96 17.68
N GLY A 144 -7.06 9.89 18.51
CA GLY A 144 -8.43 9.80 19.03
C GLY A 144 -8.60 8.52 19.86
N THR A 145 -9.53 7.65 19.45
CA THR A 145 -9.82 6.34 20.05
C THR A 145 -9.05 5.19 19.39
N GLN A 146 -8.52 5.39 18.19
CA GLN A 146 -7.74 4.40 17.44
C GLN A 146 -6.33 4.27 18.03
N ALA A 147 -5.84 3.04 18.19
CA ALA A 147 -4.46 2.75 18.54
C ALA A 147 -3.50 3.35 17.50
N CYS A 148 -2.46 4.04 17.94
CA CYS A 148 -1.58 4.75 17.00
C CYS A 148 -0.90 3.81 16.01
N ALA A 149 -0.50 2.62 16.45
CA ALA A 149 0.11 1.64 15.57
C ALA A 149 -0.83 1.20 14.45
N ALA A 150 -2.11 1.07 14.76
CA ALA A 150 -3.13 0.69 13.79
C ALA A 150 -3.44 1.85 12.83
N ALA A 151 -3.48 3.09 13.33
CA ALA A 151 -3.61 4.28 12.48
C ALA A 151 -2.40 4.42 11.53
N LYS A 152 -1.18 4.30 12.06
CA LYS A 152 0.05 4.43 11.27
C LYS A 152 0.20 3.33 10.23
N MET A 153 -0.10 2.08 10.58
CA MET A 153 -0.07 0.98 9.61
C MET A 153 -1.05 1.23 8.47
N THR A 154 -2.26 1.70 8.79
CA THR A 154 -3.23 2.10 7.78
C THR A 154 -2.70 3.19 6.86
N GLU A 155 -2.13 4.27 7.40
CA GLU A 155 -1.50 5.33 6.60
C GLU A 155 -0.39 4.78 5.66
N LEU A 156 0.52 3.96 6.19
CA LEU A 156 1.66 3.43 5.42
C LEU A 156 1.19 2.49 4.31
N VAL A 157 0.29 1.56 4.62
CA VAL A 157 -0.23 0.61 3.63
C VAL A 157 -1.15 1.31 2.64
N GLU A 158 -1.91 2.34 3.01
CA GLU A 158 -2.77 3.08 2.07
C GLU A 158 -1.98 3.86 1.01
N LYS A 159 -0.85 4.49 1.39
CA LYS A 159 0.06 5.15 0.42
C LYS A 159 0.48 4.16 -0.67
N VAL A 160 0.95 3.00 -0.22
CA VAL A 160 1.39 1.87 -1.03
C VAL A 160 0.22 1.28 -1.84
N ALA A 161 -0.92 1.02 -1.19
CA ALA A 161 -2.08 0.37 -1.78
C ALA A 161 -2.71 1.19 -2.88
N SER A 162 -2.81 2.53 -2.72
CA SER A 162 -3.38 3.39 -3.75
C SER A 162 -2.65 3.25 -5.09
N ILE A 163 -1.32 3.11 -5.05
CA ILE A 163 -0.48 2.91 -6.24
C ILE A 163 -0.80 1.55 -6.87
N VAL A 164 -0.84 0.47 -6.07
CA VAL A 164 -1.12 -0.89 -6.55
C VAL A 164 -2.53 -1.04 -7.08
N ASP A 165 -3.52 -0.62 -6.30
CA ASP A 165 -4.93 -0.74 -6.64
C ASP A 165 -5.24 0.04 -7.92
N ASN A 166 -4.63 1.21 -8.12
CA ASN A 166 -4.70 1.94 -9.38
C ASN A 166 -4.13 1.12 -10.55
N MET A 167 -2.94 0.54 -10.40
CA MET A 167 -2.31 -0.27 -11.45
C MET A 167 -3.14 -1.49 -11.82
N VAL A 168 -3.57 -2.25 -10.82
CA VAL A 168 -4.36 -3.46 -11.02
C VAL A 168 -5.73 -3.12 -11.60
N SER A 169 -6.36 -2.03 -11.15
CA SER A 169 -7.62 -1.54 -11.73
C SER A 169 -7.47 -1.16 -13.20
N VAL A 170 -6.37 -0.49 -13.57
CA VAL A 170 -6.09 -0.17 -14.96
C VAL A 170 -6.00 -1.45 -15.81
N PHE A 171 -5.32 -2.50 -15.34
CA PHE A 171 -5.30 -3.78 -16.05
C PHE A 171 -6.66 -4.51 -16.03
N GLY A 172 -7.43 -4.39 -14.94
CA GLY A 172 -8.82 -4.84 -14.90
C GLY A 172 -9.67 -4.15 -15.98
N ALA A 173 -9.46 -2.86 -16.20
CA ALA A 173 -10.10 -2.10 -17.27
C ALA A 173 -9.63 -2.52 -18.67
N VAL A 174 -8.34 -2.86 -18.84
CA VAL A 174 -7.81 -3.47 -20.07
C VAL A 174 -8.49 -4.80 -20.36
N ALA A 175 -8.61 -5.68 -19.37
CA ALA A 175 -9.32 -6.96 -19.50
C ALA A 175 -10.81 -6.78 -19.84
N CYS A 176 -11.46 -5.79 -19.23
CA CYS A 176 -12.83 -5.42 -19.51
C CYS A 176 -13.02 -4.88 -20.94
N ALA A 177 -12.15 -3.96 -21.37
CA ALA A 177 -12.21 -3.36 -22.70
C ALA A 177 -12.00 -4.41 -23.79
N GLY A 178 -11.02 -5.31 -23.63
CA GLY A 178 -10.81 -6.43 -24.54
C GLY A 178 -12.03 -7.34 -24.64
N LYS A 179 -12.68 -7.64 -23.51
CA LYS A 179 -13.93 -8.41 -23.48
C LYS A 179 -15.07 -7.71 -24.21
N LYS A 180 -15.30 -6.41 -23.96
CA LYS A 180 -16.34 -5.64 -24.64
C LYS A 180 -16.08 -5.50 -26.15
N ALA A 181 -14.82 -5.39 -26.54
CA ALA A 181 -14.39 -5.38 -27.94
C ALA A 181 -14.41 -6.77 -28.61
N SER A 182 -14.73 -7.85 -27.87
CA SER A 182 -14.66 -9.23 -28.35
C SER A 182 -13.28 -9.62 -28.92
N ILE A 183 -12.21 -9.11 -28.32
CA ILE A 183 -10.82 -9.41 -28.72
C ILE A 183 -10.42 -10.78 -28.13
N ALA A 184 -9.98 -11.69 -28.99
CA ALA A 184 -9.49 -13.00 -28.57
C ALA A 184 -8.15 -12.90 -27.83
N LEU A 185 -7.90 -13.84 -26.91
CA LEU A 185 -6.58 -13.96 -26.28
C LEU A 185 -5.51 -14.33 -27.33
N PRO A 186 -4.29 -13.79 -27.22
CA PRO A 186 -3.21 -14.12 -28.14
C PRO A 186 -2.78 -15.59 -28.01
N ALA A 187 -2.36 -16.18 -29.13
CA ALA A 187 -1.66 -17.46 -29.15
C ALA A 187 -0.26 -17.33 -28.51
N ILE A 188 0.31 -18.44 -28.06
CA ILE A 188 1.67 -18.46 -27.48
C ILE A 188 2.68 -17.84 -28.47
N GLY A 189 3.48 -16.90 -27.98
CA GLY A 189 4.44 -16.13 -28.77
C GLY A 189 3.85 -14.94 -29.54
N SER A 190 2.55 -14.67 -29.40
CA SER A 190 1.86 -13.57 -30.09
C SER A 190 1.37 -12.49 -29.12
N SER A 191 0.99 -11.34 -29.68
CA SER A 191 0.40 -10.21 -28.95
C SER A 191 -0.87 -9.72 -29.63
N VAL A 192 -1.70 -9.01 -28.86
CA VAL A 192 -2.85 -8.24 -29.36
C VAL A 192 -2.74 -6.80 -28.88
N ASP A 193 -3.15 -5.85 -29.73
CA ASP A 193 -3.27 -4.44 -29.37
C ASP A 193 -4.67 -4.16 -28.81
N LEU A 194 -4.69 -3.50 -27.65
CA LEU A 194 -5.89 -3.15 -26.89
C LEU A 194 -6.09 -1.63 -26.78
N ALA A 195 -5.22 -0.81 -27.39
CA ALA A 195 -5.26 0.64 -27.24
C ALA A 195 -6.60 1.24 -27.70
N SER A 196 -7.06 0.85 -28.89
CA SER A 196 -8.35 1.30 -29.45
C SER A 196 -9.55 0.84 -28.63
N ALA A 197 -9.52 -0.39 -28.11
CA ALA A 197 -10.57 -0.90 -27.23
C ALA A 197 -10.60 -0.10 -25.92
N LEU A 198 -9.43 0.14 -25.34
CA LEU A 198 -9.28 0.89 -24.10
C LEU A 198 -9.77 2.33 -24.27
N SER A 199 -9.38 3.04 -25.32
CA SER A 199 -9.88 4.40 -25.59
C SER A 199 -11.38 4.48 -25.85
N THR A 200 -11.99 3.39 -26.34
CA THR A 200 -13.44 3.33 -26.62
C THR A 200 -14.25 3.07 -25.36
N TYR A 201 -13.82 2.12 -24.52
CA TYR A 201 -14.61 1.63 -23.39
C TYR A 201 -14.21 2.23 -22.05
N VAL A 202 -13.02 2.82 -21.95
CA VAL A 202 -12.50 3.42 -20.72
C VAL A 202 -12.37 4.92 -20.91
N SER A 203 -13.18 5.67 -20.16
CA SER A 203 -13.11 7.13 -20.10
C SER A 203 -12.73 7.58 -18.70
N VAL A 204 -11.49 8.04 -18.55
CA VAL A 204 -11.00 8.68 -17.33
C VAL A 204 -10.42 10.03 -17.71
N THR A 205 -11.02 11.10 -17.22
CA THR A 205 -10.56 12.47 -17.47
C THR A 205 -9.10 12.61 -17.02
N GLY A 206 -8.24 13.12 -17.89
CA GLY A 206 -6.82 13.32 -17.60
C GLY A 206 -5.92 12.10 -17.84
N LEU A 207 -6.48 10.96 -18.26
CA LEU A 207 -5.71 9.82 -18.76
C LEU A 207 -5.84 9.70 -20.27
N THR A 208 -4.70 9.44 -20.92
CA THR A 208 -4.64 9.08 -22.33
C THR A 208 -3.77 7.85 -22.49
N PHE A 209 -4.27 6.86 -23.22
CA PHE A 209 -3.54 5.63 -23.47
C PHE A 209 -2.88 5.72 -24.85
N SER A 210 -1.56 5.55 -24.88
CA SER A 210 -0.75 5.65 -26.11
C SER A 210 -0.34 4.28 -26.65
N ALA A 211 -0.27 3.27 -25.78
CA ALA A 211 -0.04 1.88 -26.15
C ALA A 211 -0.64 0.96 -25.08
N ALA A 212 -1.32 -0.10 -25.49
CA ALA A 212 -1.81 -1.15 -24.59
C ALA A 212 -1.69 -2.49 -25.31
N THR A 213 -0.80 -3.36 -24.85
CA THR A 213 -0.61 -4.69 -25.45
C THR A 213 -0.85 -5.79 -24.43
N LEU A 214 -1.39 -6.91 -24.90
CA LEU A 214 -1.45 -8.17 -24.17
C LEU A 214 -0.66 -9.21 -24.96
N GLU A 215 0.36 -9.80 -24.35
CA GLU A 215 1.19 -10.88 -24.88
C GLU A 215 0.88 -12.19 -24.17
N ARG A 216 0.96 -13.29 -24.93
CA ARG A 216 0.99 -14.64 -24.40
C ARG A 216 2.40 -15.20 -24.54
N LEU A 217 3.13 -15.28 -23.43
CA LEU A 217 4.50 -15.81 -23.40
C LEU A 217 4.49 -17.35 -23.39
N ALA A 218 5.66 -17.98 -23.41
CA ALA A 218 5.80 -19.42 -23.19
C ALA A 218 5.31 -19.81 -21.79
N ASP A 219 4.81 -21.04 -21.65
CA ASP A 219 4.25 -21.53 -20.38
C ASP A 219 5.32 -21.72 -19.31
N SER A 220 4.95 -21.42 -18.08
CA SER A 220 5.76 -21.77 -16.90
C SER A 220 5.30 -23.14 -16.41
N GLY A 221 5.87 -24.20 -16.99
CA GLY A 221 5.39 -25.57 -16.75
C GLY A 221 4.05 -25.78 -17.46
N ALA A 222 3.00 -26.10 -16.69
CA ALA A 222 1.63 -26.24 -17.22
C ALA A 222 0.82 -24.92 -17.17
N ASN A 223 1.41 -23.85 -16.66
CA ASN A 223 0.69 -22.62 -16.36
C ASN A 223 0.87 -21.58 -17.48
N PRO A 224 -0.21 -20.96 -17.97
CA PRO A 224 -0.13 -19.90 -18.96
C PRO A 224 0.52 -18.64 -18.38
N VAL A 225 1.27 -17.91 -19.21
CA VAL A 225 1.94 -16.67 -18.83
C VAL A 225 1.44 -15.52 -19.71
N TYR A 226 0.86 -14.51 -19.07
CA TYR A 226 0.36 -13.30 -19.71
C TYR A 226 1.22 -12.11 -19.33
N LYS A 227 1.53 -11.26 -20.32
CA LYS A 227 2.24 -10.00 -20.10
C LYS A 227 1.46 -8.86 -20.73
N SER A 228 0.99 -7.94 -19.90
CA SER A 228 0.31 -6.74 -20.34
C SER A 228 1.26 -5.54 -20.21
N THR A 229 1.43 -4.77 -21.26
CA THR A 229 2.22 -3.53 -21.23
C THR A 229 1.33 -2.35 -21.57
N LEU A 230 1.39 -1.31 -20.75
CA LEU A 230 0.59 -0.11 -20.91
C LEU A 230 1.47 1.13 -20.83
N THR A 231 1.31 2.03 -21.78
CA THR A 231 1.90 3.37 -21.76
C THR A 231 0.80 4.41 -21.76
N MET A 232 0.78 5.26 -20.75
CA MET A 232 -0.23 6.29 -20.58
C MET A 232 0.41 7.64 -20.30
N SER A 233 -0.27 8.71 -20.72
CA SER A 233 0.01 10.06 -20.25
C SER A 233 -1.09 10.51 -19.30
N MET A 234 -0.66 11.14 -18.21
CA MET A 234 -1.48 11.60 -17.12
C MET A 234 -1.37 13.11 -17.02
N SER A 235 -2.48 13.81 -17.20
CA SER A 235 -2.57 15.27 -17.13
C SER A 235 -3.84 15.65 -16.41
N PHE A 236 -3.73 15.92 -15.12
CA PHE A 236 -4.86 16.28 -14.29
C PHE A 236 -4.75 17.74 -13.82
N GLY A 237 -5.87 18.47 -13.81
CA GLY A 237 -5.95 19.80 -13.18
C GLY A 237 -5.02 20.89 -13.75
N GLY A 238 -4.51 20.74 -14.98
CA GLY A 238 -3.58 21.68 -15.60
C GLY A 238 -2.10 21.48 -15.25
N ALA A 239 -1.75 20.39 -14.55
CA ALA A 239 -0.36 20.02 -14.28
C ALA A 239 0.37 19.55 -15.56
N THR A 240 1.71 19.59 -15.52
CA THR A 240 2.56 19.04 -16.58
C THR A 240 2.24 17.55 -16.79
N ALA A 241 2.06 17.16 -18.05
CA ALA A 241 1.75 15.77 -18.37
C ALA A 241 2.90 14.85 -17.93
N GLN A 242 2.57 13.81 -17.16
CA GLN A 242 3.50 12.76 -16.75
C GLN A 242 3.29 11.53 -17.63
N THR A 243 4.37 10.87 -18.03
CA THR A 243 4.28 9.62 -18.80
C THR A 243 4.58 8.45 -17.88
N ALA A 244 3.64 7.51 -17.81
CA ALA A 244 3.78 6.27 -17.06
C ALA A 244 3.84 5.06 -18.00
N LYS A 245 4.74 4.13 -17.70
CA LYS A 245 4.77 2.79 -18.28
C LYS A 245 4.54 1.78 -17.17
N ILE A 246 3.55 0.91 -17.36
CA ILE A 246 3.19 -0.14 -16.40
C ILE A 246 3.23 -1.48 -17.12
N VAL A 247 3.82 -2.48 -16.47
CA VAL A 247 3.91 -3.84 -16.96
C VAL A 247 3.30 -4.77 -15.92
N LEU A 248 2.38 -5.64 -16.35
CA LEU A 248 1.83 -6.71 -15.53
C LEU A 248 2.23 -8.04 -16.15
N LYS A 249 2.93 -8.88 -15.39
CA LYS A 249 3.16 -10.28 -15.72
C LYS A 249 2.33 -11.14 -14.77
N HIS A 250 1.45 -11.96 -15.32
CA HIS A 250 0.50 -12.75 -14.53
C HIS A 250 0.50 -14.23 -14.95
N ILE A 251 0.53 -15.11 -13.94
CA ILE A 251 0.59 -16.56 -14.09
C ILE A 251 -0.49 -17.19 -13.19
N PRO A 252 -1.67 -17.52 -13.74
CA PRO A 252 -2.63 -18.37 -13.05
C PRO A 252 -2.00 -19.73 -12.74
N THR A 253 -2.11 -20.19 -11.49
CA THR A 253 -1.64 -21.52 -11.06
C THR A 253 -2.78 -22.51 -10.86
N ALA A 254 -4.02 -22.02 -10.89
CA ALA A 254 -5.23 -22.82 -11.04
C ALA A 254 -5.96 -22.42 -12.33
N THR A 255 -6.66 -23.38 -12.93
CA THR A 255 -7.39 -23.19 -14.21
C THR A 255 -8.44 -22.07 -14.15
N ASP A 256 -9.00 -21.83 -12.97
CA ASP A 256 -10.00 -20.81 -12.68
C ASP A 256 -9.41 -19.49 -12.16
N ASN A 257 -8.08 -19.37 -12.11
CA ASN A 257 -7.35 -18.23 -11.55
C ASN A 257 -7.65 -17.98 -10.06
N SER A 258 -8.06 -19.00 -9.30
CA SER A 258 -8.25 -18.90 -7.84
C SER A 258 -6.93 -18.77 -7.07
N THR A 259 -5.86 -19.34 -7.63
CA THR A 259 -4.46 -19.19 -7.19
C THR A 259 -3.63 -18.67 -8.36
N TYR A 260 -2.62 -17.87 -8.05
CA TYR A 260 -1.79 -17.21 -9.06
C TYR A 260 -0.53 -16.60 -8.45
N LYS A 261 0.38 -16.22 -9.34
CA LYS A 261 1.51 -15.34 -9.01
C LYS A 261 1.76 -14.34 -10.13
N GLY A 262 2.55 -13.31 -9.84
CA GLY A 262 2.91 -12.33 -10.85
C GLY A 262 3.73 -11.16 -10.32
N LYS A 263 3.94 -10.21 -11.24
CA LYS A 263 4.68 -8.97 -11.00
C LYS A 263 3.94 -7.80 -11.65
N VAL A 264 3.83 -6.70 -10.93
CA VAL A 264 3.52 -5.39 -11.50
C VAL A 264 4.76 -4.52 -11.39
N SER A 265 5.19 -3.91 -12.49
CA SER A 265 6.30 -2.95 -12.50
C SER A 265 5.84 -1.64 -13.12
N MET A 266 6.33 -0.52 -12.61
CA MET A 266 6.02 0.78 -13.17
C MET A 266 7.22 1.71 -13.24
N THR A 267 7.12 2.66 -14.16
CA THR A 267 7.92 3.88 -14.19
C THR A 267 7.00 5.05 -14.48
N MET A 268 7.26 6.19 -13.86
CA MET A 268 6.54 7.44 -14.06
C MET A 268 7.55 8.57 -14.12
N ASN A 269 7.69 9.17 -15.30
CA ASN A 269 8.64 10.25 -15.53
C ASN A 269 8.02 11.59 -15.18
N GLN A 270 8.77 12.39 -14.44
CA GLN A 270 8.44 13.76 -14.06
C GLN A 270 9.47 14.73 -14.62
N ALA A 271 9.06 15.98 -14.81
CA ALA A 271 9.92 17.03 -15.32
C ALA A 271 11.03 17.41 -14.32
N GLN A 272 12.05 18.13 -14.81
CA GLN A 272 13.19 18.59 -14.00
C GLN A 272 12.72 19.54 -12.88
N GLY A 273 13.13 19.26 -11.63
CA GLY A 273 12.85 20.09 -10.45
C GLY A 273 12.02 19.43 -9.34
N GLU A 274 11.48 18.22 -9.56
CA GLU A 274 10.60 17.53 -8.59
C GLU A 274 11.31 16.52 -7.65
N GLY A 275 12.65 16.53 -7.59
CA GLY A 275 13.43 15.73 -6.62
C GLY A 275 14.45 16.57 -5.89
N SER A 276 14.21 16.84 -4.60
CA SER A 276 15.03 17.74 -3.79
C SER A 276 16.48 17.26 -3.75
N ASN A 277 16.70 15.96 -3.51
CA ASN A 277 18.04 15.39 -3.42
C ASN A 277 18.65 15.07 -4.79
N CYS A 278 17.88 15.13 -5.88
CA CYS A 278 18.41 14.97 -7.24
C CYS A 278 19.05 16.26 -7.78
N ALA A 279 18.90 17.40 -7.10
CA ALA A 279 19.55 18.65 -7.46
C ALA A 279 21.08 18.50 -7.43
N GLY A 280 21.75 18.93 -8.50
CA GLY A 280 23.22 18.83 -8.62
C GLY A 280 23.76 17.50 -9.16
N SER A 281 22.90 16.48 -9.36
CA SER A 281 23.29 15.19 -9.97
C SER A 281 23.62 15.27 -11.47
N GLY A 282 23.28 16.38 -12.14
CA GLY A 282 23.34 16.51 -13.60
C GLY A 282 22.24 15.75 -14.34
N ALA A 283 21.36 15.05 -13.64
CA ALA A 283 20.26 14.30 -14.21
C ALA A 283 19.12 15.22 -14.70
N SER A 284 18.51 14.87 -15.84
CA SER A 284 17.34 15.56 -16.37
C SER A 284 16.07 14.86 -15.90
N GLY A 285 15.32 15.49 -14.98
CA GLY A 285 14.07 14.93 -14.45
C GLY A 285 14.25 13.93 -13.32
N VAL A 286 13.13 13.34 -12.88
CA VAL A 286 13.09 12.22 -11.93
C VAL A 286 12.13 11.15 -12.44
N THR A 287 12.37 9.90 -12.05
CA THR A 287 11.47 8.78 -12.32
C THR A 287 11.06 8.12 -11.02
N GLN A 288 9.76 8.10 -10.75
CA GLN A 288 9.21 7.20 -9.74
C GLN A 288 9.11 5.81 -10.34
N ALA A 289 9.74 4.83 -9.70
CA ALA A 289 9.70 3.46 -10.15
C ALA A 289 9.35 2.53 -8.99
N GLY A 290 8.64 1.45 -9.31
CA GLY A 290 8.23 0.50 -8.28
C GLY A 290 7.84 -0.84 -8.86
N THR A 291 7.93 -1.85 -8.01
CA THR A 291 7.70 -3.25 -8.36
C THR A 291 6.94 -3.94 -7.24
N ILE A 292 5.91 -4.68 -7.62
CA ILE A 292 5.08 -5.47 -6.72
C ILE A 292 5.12 -6.91 -7.20
N LEU A 293 5.78 -7.77 -6.44
CA LEU A 293 5.61 -9.21 -6.55
C LEU A 293 4.39 -9.62 -5.73
N TYR A 294 3.62 -10.56 -6.25
CA TYR A 294 2.46 -11.10 -5.55
C TYR A 294 2.30 -12.59 -5.81
N GLU A 295 1.84 -13.31 -4.80
CA GLU A 295 1.55 -14.74 -4.89
C GLU A 295 0.38 -15.10 -3.98
N LYS A 296 -0.57 -15.84 -4.53
CA LYS A 296 -1.75 -16.35 -3.84
C LYS A 296 -1.77 -17.86 -4.00
N THR A 297 -1.53 -18.57 -2.92
CA THR A 297 -1.45 -20.04 -2.91
C THR A 297 -2.75 -20.70 -2.44
N SER A 298 -3.63 -19.95 -1.77
CA SER A 298 -4.94 -20.44 -1.33
C SER A 298 -5.94 -19.29 -1.11
N ALA A 299 -7.16 -19.63 -0.70
CA ALA A 299 -8.16 -18.65 -0.29
C ALA A 299 -7.78 -17.86 0.98
N THR A 300 -6.78 -18.34 1.73
CA THR A 300 -6.36 -17.78 3.03
C THR A 300 -4.89 -17.40 3.09
N ALA A 301 -4.16 -17.49 1.98
CA ALA A 301 -2.72 -17.21 1.93
C ALA A 301 -2.36 -16.38 0.69
N MET A 302 -1.87 -15.17 0.93
CA MET A 302 -1.45 -14.23 -0.09
C MET A 302 -0.26 -13.40 0.39
N SER A 303 0.81 -13.39 -0.38
CA SER A 303 2.03 -12.64 -0.07
C SER A 303 2.33 -11.56 -1.11
N TYR A 304 3.01 -10.52 -0.64
CA TYR A 304 3.40 -9.36 -1.42
C TYR A 304 4.83 -8.95 -1.09
N GLU A 305 5.58 -8.55 -2.10
CA GLU A 305 6.77 -7.72 -1.90
C GLU A 305 6.60 -6.46 -2.76
N MET A 306 6.74 -5.28 -2.14
CA MET A 306 6.82 -4.01 -2.82
C MET A 306 8.18 -3.37 -2.62
N LYS A 307 8.74 -2.85 -3.70
CA LYS A 307 9.84 -1.90 -3.71
C LYS A 307 9.40 -0.67 -4.48
N PHE A 308 9.66 0.52 -3.96
CA PHE A 308 9.38 1.78 -4.64
C PHE A 308 10.46 2.80 -4.32
N ALA A 309 10.96 3.53 -5.31
CA ALA A 309 11.92 4.60 -5.09
C ALA A 309 11.80 5.72 -6.14
N GLN A 310 12.29 6.92 -5.77
CA GLN A 310 12.40 8.07 -6.66
C GLN A 310 13.84 8.21 -7.17
N PHE A 311 14.05 7.83 -8.42
CA PHE A 311 15.34 7.84 -9.11
C PHE A 311 15.63 9.17 -9.80
N CYS A 312 16.90 9.56 -9.79
CA CYS A 312 17.35 10.74 -10.51
C CYS A 312 17.50 10.43 -12.01
N GLY A 313 16.95 11.30 -12.87
CA GLY A 313 16.98 11.15 -14.32
C GLY A 313 15.91 10.22 -14.87
N THR A 314 15.82 10.14 -16.19
CA THR A 314 14.86 9.30 -16.92
C THR A 314 15.55 8.13 -17.62
N GLY A 315 14.99 6.92 -17.51
CA GLY A 315 15.20 5.88 -18.53
C GLY A 315 16.02 4.64 -18.19
N LYS A 316 16.35 4.36 -16.91
CA LYS A 316 17.06 3.12 -16.49
C LYS A 316 16.75 2.62 -15.07
N GLN A 317 15.50 2.73 -14.63
CA GLN A 317 15.15 2.39 -13.25
C GLN A 317 14.80 0.90 -13.04
N LEU A 318 14.45 0.21 -14.12
CA LEU A 318 14.09 -1.20 -14.11
C LEU A 318 15.19 -2.01 -14.79
N ASP A 319 15.57 -3.14 -14.18
CA ASP A 319 16.45 -4.13 -14.80
C ASP A 319 15.73 -4.94 -15.90
N SER A 320 16.43 -5.92 -16.49
CA SER A 320 15.87 -6.80 -17.52
C SER A 320 14.67 -7.63 -17.05
N ASP A 321 14.55 -7.85 -15.74
CA ASP A 321 13.45 -8.58 -15.11
C ASP A 321 12.34 -7.66 -14.61
N ASN A 322 12.41 -6.38 -15.00
CA ASN A 322 11.54 -5.31 -14.54
C ASN A 322 11.56 -5.12 -12.99
N ASN A 323 12.70 -5.36 -12.35
CA ASN A 323 12.93 -5.05 -10.94
C ASN A 323 13.57 -3.67 -10.74
N ILE A 324 13.24 -2.98 -9.65
CA ILE A 324 14.09 -1.89 -9.15
C ILE A 324 15.12 -2.43 -8.16
N SER A 325 16.27 -1.77 -8.07
CA SER A 325 17.26 -2.04 -7.02
C SER A 325 17.25 -0.92 -5.98
N LEU A 326 16.99 -1.28 -4.72
CA LEU A 326 17.10 -0.32 -3.61
C LEU A 326 18.56 -0.05 -3.21
N ALA A 327 19.51 -0.83 -3.73
CA ALA A 327 20.94 -0.56 -3.55
C ALA A 327 21.47 0.51 -4.53
N ASP A 328 20.71 0.85 -5.57
CA ASP A 328 21.07 1.87 -6.56
C ASP A 328 20.72 3.27 -6.03
N GLN A 329 21.48 3.72 -5.03
CA GLN A 329 21.30 5.01 -4.36
C GLN A 329 22.13 6.10 -5.03
N LEU A 330 21.69 7.36 -4.98
CA LEU A 330 22.40 8.48 -5.58
C LEU A 330 23.83 8.66 -5.03
N ALA A 331 24.08 8.27 -3.78
CA ALA A 331 25.40 8.28 -3.17
C ALA A 331 26.41 7.34 -3.86
N THR A 332 25.92 6.31 -4.55
CA THR A 332 26.75 5.29 -5.23
C THR A 332 26.60 5.31 -6.76
N SER A 333 25.56 5.97 -7.29
CA SER A 333 25.19 5.95 -8.70
C SER A 333 24.55 7.28 -9.12
N ALA A 334 25.04 7.91 -10.19
CA ALA A 334 24.53 9.23 -10.64
C ALA A 334 23.04 9.22 -11.05
N SER A 335 22.48 8.05 -11.39
CA SER A 335 21.05 7.86 -11.68
C SER A 335 20.30 7.12 -10.58
N GLY A 336 20.95 6.88 -9.44
CA GLY A 336 20.35 6.21 -8.31
C GLY A 336 19.23 7.03 -7.67
N TRP A 337 18.54 6.42 -6.71
CA TRP A 337 17.49 7.10 -5.97
C TRP A 337 18.07 8.13 -4.99
N GLY A 338 17.49 9.34 -5.02
CA GLY A 338 17.94 10.46 -4.18
C GLY A 338 17.01 10.75 -3.01
N ASP A 339 15.71 10.53 -3.19
CA ASP A 339 14.66 10.85 -2.22
C ASP A 339 14.09 9.56 -1.59
N ASN A 340 12.77 9.48 -1.40
CA ASN A 340 12.15 8.36 -0.68
C ASN A 340 12.37 7.01 -1.38
N ALA A 341 12.88 6.05 -0.62
CA ALA A 341 12.89 4.63 -0.95
C ALA A 341 12.03 3.86 0.07
N ASN A 342 11.23 2.94 -0.42
CA ASN A 342 10.23 2.20 0.35
C ASN A 342 10.32 0.71 0.04
N TYR A 343 10.21 -0.10 1.08
CA TYR A 343 10.14 -1.54 1.02
C TYR A 343 8.97 -2.01 1.89
N MET A 344 8.16 -2.92 1.36
CA MET A 344 7.13 -3.61 2.12
C MET A 344 7.13 -5.08 1.76
N VAL A 345 7.02 -5.95 2.76
CA VAL A 345 6.69 -7.36 2.54
C VAL A 345 5.54 -7.75 3.47
N ALA A 346 4.55 -8.43 2.91
CA ALA A 346 3.32 -8.76 3.61
C ALA A 346 2.90 -10.20 3.34
N SER A 347 2.28 -10.82 4.34
CA SER A 347 1.56 -12.09 4.24
C SER A 347 0.18 -11.90 4.86
N ILE A 348 -0.85 -11.87 4.03
CA ILE A 348 -2.23 -11.54 4.39
C ILE A 348 -3.13 -12.75 4.14
N ASN A 349 -4.14 -12.91 4.98
CA ASN A 349 -5.25 -13.82 4.77
C ASN A 349 -6.37 -13.09 4.00
N PRO A 350 -6.60 -13.41 2.71
CA PRO A 350 -7.64 -12.76 1.89
C PRO A 350 -9.07 -12.96 2.41
N SER A 351 -9.31 -13.93 3.29
CA SER A 351 -10.66 -14.19 3.81
C SER A 351 -11.08 -13.22 4.91
N ASN A 352 -10.13 -12.57 5.60
CA ASN A 352 -10.41 -11.69 6.74
C ASN A 352 -9.50 -10.47 6.87
N GLY A 353 -8.50 -10.31 5.98
CA GLY A 353 -7.58 -9.17 5.95
C GLY A 353 -6.50 -9.18 7.03
N THR A 354 -6.49 -10.15 7.95
CA THR A 354 -5.44 -10.26 8.98
C THR A 354 -4.12 -10.78 8.40
N GLY A 355 -3.01 -10.50 9.06
CA GLY A 355 -1.71 -10.99 8.59
C GLY A 355 -0.54 -10.22 9.18
N THR A 356 0.62 -10.41 8.55
CA THR A 356 1.89 -9.82 8.96
C THR A 356 2.37 -8.86 7.88
N VAL A 357 2.78 -7.65 8.27
CA VAL A 357 3.36 -6.63 7.40
C VAL A 357 4.66 -6.13 8.01
N ALA A 358 5.73 -6.15 7.22
CA ALA A 358 6.98 -5.44 7.50
C ALA A 358 7.09 -4.28 6.50
N TYR A 359 7.29 -3.07 7.01
CA TYR A 359 7.48 -1.88 6.20
C TYR A 359 8.76 -1.17 6.61
N ALA A 360 9.54 -0.72 5.63
CA ALA A 360 10.75 0.06 5.82
C ALA A 360 10.77 1.24 4.85
N TRP A 361 11.17 2.42 5.32
CA TRP A 361 11.43 3.56 4.44
C TRP A 361 12.73 4.28 4.81
N GLN A 362 13.33 4.88 3.80
CA GLN A 362 14.48 5.76 3.92
C GLN A 362 14.18 7.05 3.16
N ALA A 363 14.38 8.20 3.81
CA ALA A 363 13.90 9.48 3.31
C ALA A 363 14.81 10.07 2.21
N GLY A 364 16.09 9.70 2.21
CA GLY A 364 17.03 10.13 1.21
C GLY A 364 18.39 9.45 1.32
N GLN A 365 19.28 9.83 0.39
CA GLN A 365 20.59 9.22 0.24
C GLN A 365 21.55 9.39 1.44
N GLY A 366 21.26 10.33 2.35
CA GLY A 366 22.12 10.63 3.51
C GLY A 366 21.81 9.81 4.76
N ASP A 367 20.71 9.05 4.75
CA ASP A 367 20.32 8.20 5.88
C ASP A 367 21.16 6.91 5.89
N ASP A 368 21.58 6.46 7.07
CA ASP A 368 22.36 5.22 7.29
C ASP A 368 21.51 4.08 7.86
N SER A 369 20.20 4.28 8.00
CA SER A 369 19.26 3.33 8.58
C SER A 369 17.86 3.59 8.04
N SER A 370 17.10 2.51 7.82
CA SER A 370 15.67 2.62 7.49
C SER A 370 14.83 2.78 8.75
N ARG A 371 13.71 3.49 8.62
CA ARG A 371 12.66 3.56 9.63
C ARG A 371 11.70 2.41 9.38
N VAL A 372 11.54 1.55 10.38
CA VAL A 372 10.85 0.27 10.26
C VAL A 372 9.59 0.27 11.10
N PHE A 373 8.49 -0.21 10.50
CA PHE A 373 7.21 -0.37 11.16
C PHE A 373 6.61 -1.74 10.81
N ASN A 374 6.40 -2.56 11.83
CA ASN A 374 6.04 -3.96 11.69
C ASN A 374 4.74 -4.25 12.45
N ILE A 375 3.87 -5.07 11.89
CA ILE A 375 2.65 -5.53 12.58
C ILE A 375 2.35 -6.98 12.25
N THR A 376 1.81 -7.70 13.23
CA THR A 376 1.11 -8.96 13.01
C THR A 376 -0.27 -8.86 13.62
N THR A 377 -1.30 -9.24 12.87
CA THR A 377 -2.67 -9.37 13.36
C THR A 377 -3.20 -10.78 13.14
N THR A 378 -4.05 -11.25 14.04
CA THR A 378 -4.73 -12.54 13.93
C THR A 378 -6.19 -12.39 14.34
N ALA A 379 -7.08 -13.14 13.70
CA ALA A 379 -8.49 -13.21 14.07
C ALA A 379 -8.77 -14.51 14.84
N ASP A 380 -9.57 -14.42 15.90
CA ASP A 380 -10.14 -15.60 16.56
C ASP A 380 -11.41 -16.10 15.85
N ALA A 381 -11.97 -17.22 16.32
CA ALA A 381 -13.18 -17.81 15.76
C ALA A 381 -14.44 -16.94 15.96
N SER A 382 -14.41 -15.95 16.86
CA SER A 382 -15.50 -15.01 17.11
C SER A 382 -15.36 -13.71 16.30
N GLY A 383 -14.30 -13.59 15.50
CA GLY A 383 -14.02 -12.42 14.68
C GLY A 383 -13.38 -11.26 15.45
N ASN A 384 -12.91 -11.48 16.69
CA ASN A 384 -12.06 -10.49 17.34
C ASN A 384 -10.67 -10.57 16.73
N ILE A 385 -10.04 -9.41 16.53
CA ILE A 385 -8.70 -9.31 16.00
C ILE A 385 -7.77 -8.80 17.11
N THR A 386 -6.64 -9.46 17.30
CA THR A 386 -5.54 -8.96 18.13
C THR A 386 -4.32 -8.73 17.27
N GLY A 387 -3.38 -7.93 17.75
CA GLY A 387 -2.12 -7.75 17.06
C GLY A 387 -1.04 -7.10 17.90
N THR A 388 0.19 -7.26 17.44
CA THR A 388 1.38 -6.67 18.04
C THR A 388 2.11 -5.88 16.96
N ALA A 389 2.38 -4.61 17.26
CA ALA A 389 3.13 -3.72 16.39
C ALA A 389 4.48 -3.36 17.02
N TYR A 390 5.49 -3.20 16.16
CA TYR A 390 6.82 -2.74 16.55
C TYR A 390 7.27 -1.59 15.66
N ALA A 391 7.98 -0.64 16.25
CA ALA A 391 8.59 0.47 15.52
C ALA A 391 10.03 0.71 16.00
N GLY A 392 10.89 1.11 15.08
CA GLY A 392 12.29 1.41 15.33
C GLY A 392 13.08 1.56 14.04
N MET A 393 14.37 1.28 14.09
CA MET A 393 15.28 1.44 12.95
C MET A 393 15.84 0.09 12.52
N GLY A 394 15.90 -0.09 11.20
CA GLY A 394 16.47 -1.25 10.54
C GLY A 394 17.85 -0.96 9.96
N VAL A 395 18.32 -1.89 9.16
CA VAL A 395 19.48 -1.70 8.27
C VAL A 395 19.17 -0.62 7.22
N GLU A 396 20.20 -0.14 6.54
CA GLU A 396 20.05 0.69 5.35
C GLU A 396 19.19 -0.03 4.29
N ILE A 397 18.31 0.70 3.60
CA ILE A 397 17.28 0.10 2.74
C ILE A 397 17.84 -0.62 1.50
N GLY A 398 19.08 -0.30 1.09
CA GLY A 398 19.79 -1.00 0.02
C GLY A 398 20.35 -2.37 0.42
N THR A 399 20.29 -2.72 1.71
CA THR A 399 20.77 -4.00 2.24
C THR A 399 19.73 -5.10 2.07
N THR A 400 20.15 -6.33 1.82
CA THR A 400 19.23 -7.49 1.66
C THR A 400 19.02 -8.25 2.98
N THR A 401 20.05 -8.37 3.81
CA THR A 401 19.97 -9.03 5.12
C THR A 401 19.25 -8.15 6.15
N ASP A 402 18.30 -8.73 6.90
CA ASP A 402 17.49 -8.04 7.92
C ASP A 402 16.65 -6.84 7.40
N LEU A 403 16.46 -6.70 6.09
CA LEU A 403 15.60 -5.66 5.52
C LEU A 403 14.15 -5.80 6.01
N GLY A 404 13.55 -4.70 6.47
CA GLY A 404 12.20 -4.70 7.05
C GLY A 404 12.13 -5.18 8.51
N LYS A 405 13.28 -5.36 9.18
CA LYS A 405 13.35 -5.76 10.60
C LYS A 405 13.85 -4.61 11.47
N VAL A 406 13.28 -4.47 12.66
CA VAL A 406 13.80 -3.57 13.68
C VAL A 406 15.09 -4.18 14.25
N THR A 407 16.19 -3.43 14.15
CA THR A 407 17.53 -3.85 14.62
C THR A 407 18.06 -2.99 15.76
N LYS A 408 17.51 -1.79 15.94
CA LYS A 408 17.87 -0.84 17.00
C LYS A 408 16.78 0.22 17.17
N PHE A 409 16.89 0.99 18.24
CA PHE A 409 16.13 2.22 18.44
C PHE A 409 17.08 3.40 18.61
N ILE A 410 16.82 4.50 17.90
CA ILE A 410 17.57 5.75 17.88
C ILE A 410 16.61 6.80 18.41
N CYS A 411 16.88 7.29 19.62
CA CYS A 411 16.03 8.24 20.30
C CYS A 411 16.31 9.68 19.88
N ASN A 412 17.57 9.97 19.52
CA ASN A 412 18.02 11.27 19.04
C ASN A 412 18.54 11.14 17.61
N TRP A 413 17.63 11.15 16.64
CA TRP A 413 17.96 10.98 15.22
C TRP A 413 18.49 12.29 14.60
N ALA A 414 17.79 13.41 14.81
CA ALA A 414 18.11 14.70 14.19
C ALA A 414 18.33 15.84 15.21
N GLY A 415 18.42 15.52 16.50
CA GLY A 415 18.68 16.51 17.54
C GLY A 415 20.18 16.76 17.77
N PRO A 416 20.52 17.74 18.62
CA PRO A 416 21.90 18.10 18.91
C PRO A 416 22.75 16.92 19.36
N GLY A 417 23.93 16.76 18.76
CA GLY A 417 24.85 15.66 19.10
C GLY A 417 24.29 14.27 18.81
N GLN A 418 23.33 14.16 17.89
CA GLN A 418 22.73 12.90 17.44
C GLN A 418 23.76 11.78 17.21
N SER A 419 23.38 10.58 17.64
CA SER A 419 24.12 9.35 17.38
C SER A 419 23.20 8.31 16.76
N HIS A 420 23.57 7.84 15.57
CA HIS A 420 22.82 6.81 14.84
C HIS A 420 23.20 5.38 15.27
N THR A 421 24.05 5.21 16.30
CA THR A 421 24.38 3.89 16.86
C THR A 421 23.14 3.21 17.43
N GLY A 422 22.29 3.97 18.12
CA GLY A 422 21.07 3.47 18.76
C GLY A 422 21.33 2.48 19.91
N ILE A 423 20.23 1.97 20.47
CA ILE A 423 20.20 0.94 21.51
C ILE A 423 19.45 -0.30 21.02
N ALA A 424 19.76 -1.48 21.56
CA ALA A 424 19.14 -2.75 21.19
C ALA A 424 17.71 -2.91 21.77
N ARG A 425 16.82 -1.99 21.38
CA ARG A 425 15.41 -1.94 21.79
C ARG A 425 14.49 -1.66 20.61
N ALA A 426 13.18 -1.78 20.83
CA ALA A 426 12.12 -1.38 19.92
C ALA A 426 10.95 -0.76 20.71
N GLN A 427 10.12 0.04 20.06
CA GLN A 427 8.78 0.31 20.56
C GLN A 427 7.88 -0.89 20.32
N ARG A 428 6.93 -1.13 21.24
CA ARG A 428 5.89 -2.15 21.09
C ARG A 428 4.52 -1.57 21.44
N GLN A 429 3.51 -1.89 20.64
CA GLN A 429 2.12 -1.63 20.99
C GLN A 429 1.28 -2.88 20.71
N GLU A 430 0.57 -3.35 21.74
CA GLU A 430 -0.44 -4.38 21.60
C GLU A 430 -1.77 -3.72 21.26
N ILE A 431 -2.50 -4.29 20.29
CA ILE A 431 -3.77 -3.77 19.81
C ILE A 431 -4.85 -4.85 19.79
N SER A 432 -6.11 -4.44 19.92
CA SER A 432 -7.25 -5.33 19.73
C SER A 432 -8.44 -4.61 19.09
N LYS A 433 -9.22 -5.34 18.30
CA LYS A 433 -10.49 -4.90 17.72
C LYS A 433 -11.53 -5.97 17.99
N ALA A 434 -12.56 -5.61 18.76
CA ALA A 434 -13.69 -6.50 19.00
C ALA A 434 -14.47 -6.76 17.71
N SER A 435 -15.12 -7.91 17.61
CA SER A 435 -16.02 -8.22 16.50
C SER A 435 -17.09 -7.14 16.34
N GLY A 436 -17.26 -6.62 15.11
CA GLY A 436 -18.19 -5.52 14.80
C GLY A 436 -17.72 -4.13 15.20
N ALA A 437 -16.59 -3.98 15.90
CA ALA A 437 -16.00 -2.67 16.15
C ALA A 437 -15.32 -2.12 14.88
N THR A 438 -15.31 -0.80 14.76
CA THR A 438 -14.68 -0.10 13.63
C THR A 438 -13.21 0.22 13.89
N GLU A 439 -12.76 0.22 15.14
CA GLU A 439 -11.44 0.72 15.53
C GLU A 439 -10.65 -0.29 16.36
N PHE A 440 -9.32 -0.23 16.25
CA PHE A 440 -8.40 -0.94 17.12
C PHE A 440 -8.11 -0.09 18.34
N THR A 441 -8.15 -0.68 19.53
CA THR A 441 -7.74 -0.05 20.78
C THR A 441 -6.36 -0.53 21.19
N ALA A 442 -5.57 0.34 21.82
CA ALA A 442 -4.27 -0.02 22.37
C ALA A 442 -4.49 -0.74 23.71
N THR A 443 -4.06 -1.99 23.83
CA THR A 443 -4.18 -2.78 25.06
C THR A 443 -2.92 -2.69 25.93
N SER A 444 -1.77 -2.40 25.32
CA SER A 444 -0.51 -2.12 26.01
C SER A 444 0.39 -1.25 25.14
N SER A 445 1.24 -0.41 25.74
CA SER A 445 2.17 0.46 25.00
C SER A 445 3.51 0.59 25.72
N ASN A 446 4.56 0.13 25.06
CA ASN A 446 5.96 0.35 25.40
C ASN A 446 6.54 1.30 24.34
N ILE A 447 6.24 2.60 24.48
CA ILE A 447 6.56 3.62 23.47
C ILE A 447 7.36 4.81 24.01
N THR A 448 7.52 4.94 25.33
CA THR A 448 8.06 6.15 25.94
C THR A 448 9.57 6.18 25.96
N PHE A 449 10.15 7.29 25.53
CA PHE A 449 11.59 7.55 25.56
C PHE A 449 11.85 9.05 25.65
N ALA A 450 13.03 9.43 26.11
CA ALA A 450 13.52 10.80 25.96
C ALA A 450 14.29 10.92 24.64
N PRO A 451 14.10 11.97 23.83
CA PRO A 451 14.82 12.16 22.57
C PRO A 451 16.27 12.61 22.82
N LYS A 452 17.06 11.71 23.41
CA LYS A 452 18.48 11.83 23.77
C LYS A 452 19.20 10.56 23.38
N ASN A 453 20.52 10.60 23.26
CA ASN A 453 21.32 9.46 22.79
C ASN A 453 21.15 8.19 23.65
N ASP A 454 20.89 8.34 24.95
CA ASP A 454 20.67 7.22 25.89
C ASP A 454 19.19 6.86 26.12
N CYS A 455 18.27 7.59 25.48
CA CYS A 455 16.83 7.46 25.59
C CYS A 455 16.22 7.78 26.97
N ASN A 456 16.97 8.35 27.92
CA ASN A 456 16.50 8.57 29.29
C ASN A 456 16.58 10.04 29.69
N ALA A 457 15.60 10.54 30.44
CA ALA A 457 15.68 11.86 31.08
C ALA A 457 15.49 11.75 32.58
N SER A 458 16.20 12.59 33.34
CA SER A 458 16.19 12.53 34.80
C SER A 458 15.65 13.81 35.41
N VAL A 459 15.05 13.71 36.59
CA VAL A 459 14.62 14.88 37.37
C VAL A 459 15.80 15.85 37.53
N GLY A 460 15.58 17.13 37.18
CA GLY A 460 16.58 18.18 37.33
C GLY A 460 17.57 18.34 36.17
N ASP A 461 17.49 17.54 35.10
CA ASP A 461 18.35 17.70 33.91
C ASP A 461 18.00 18.92 33.02
N ASN A 462 16.97 19.69 33.41
CA ASN A 462 16.40 20.85 32.68
C ASN A 462 15.97 20.55 31.23
N PHE A 463 15.97 19.28 30.82
CA PHE A 463 15.66 18.88 29.47
C PHE A 463 14.16 18.69 29.29
N THR A 464 13.51 19.58 28.56
CA THR A 464 12.08 19.50 28.27
C THR A 464 11.86 19.35 26.78
N TYR A 465 10.81 18.63 26.40
CA TYR A 465 10.47 18.43 25.01
C TYR A 465 8.97 18.21 24.85
N THR A 466 8.38 18.84 23.84
CA THR A 466 6.93 18.83 23.60
C THR A 466 6.64 18.76 22.11
N SER A 467 5.63 17.99 21.71
CA SER A 467 5.18 18.01 20.33
C SER A 467 4.69 19.42 19.93
N VAL A 468 4.87 19.75 18.66
CA VAL A 468 4.40 21.03 18.11
C VAL A 468 2.88 21.05 17.96
N ASP A 469 2.27 19.88 17.78
CA ASP A 469 0.84 19.73 17.49
C ASP A 469 -0.06 19.92 18.74
N GLY A 470 0.53 20.09 19.92
CA GLY A 470 -0.17 20.27 21.19
C GLY A 470 -0.80 18.99 21.75
N GLY A 471 -1.66 19.12 22.78
CA GLY A 471 -2.51 18.02 23.27
C GLY A 471 -1.94 17.14 24.40
N ASN A 472 -0.81 17.52 25.02
CA ASN A 472 -0.10 16.72 26.04
C ASN A 472 0.08 15.22 25.66
N PRO A 473 0.75 14.92 24.54
CA PRO A 473 1.05 13.55 24.11
C PRO A 473 1.70 12.68 25.17
N THR A 474 1.55 11.36 25.02
CA THR A 474 2.13 10.35 25.92
C THR A 474 3.63 10.55 26.18
N ASN A 475 4.40 10.94 25.16
CA ASN A 475 5.84 11.10 25.29
C ASN A 475 6.28 12.51 25.69
N ASP A 476 5.39 13.50 25.77
CA ASP A 476 5.80 14.87 26.09
C ASP A 476 6.34 14.99 27.52
N ARG A 477 7.37 15.82 27.66
CA ARG A 477 7.96 16.20 28.94
C ARG A 477 8.03 17.72 29.02
N ALA A 478 6.88 18.34 29.30
CA ALA A 478 6.74 19.80 29.42
C ALA A 478 7.43 20.38 30.68
N ALA A 479 7.75 19.54 31.67
CA ALA A 479 8.51 19.92 32.85
C ALA A 479 9.51 18.81 33.23
N ALA A 480 10.71 19.19 33.67
CA ALA A 480 11.75 18.25 34.11
C ALA A 480 11.52 17.70 35.52
N THR A 481 10.26 17.39 35.85
CA THR A 481 9.78 17.03 37.20
C THR A 481 9.64 15.52 37.43
N SER A 482 9.77 14.72 36.37
CA SER A 482 9.77 13.25 36.45
C SER A 482 10.87 12.67 35.58
N ASP A 483 11.35 11.49 35.98
CA ASP A 483 12.21 10.67 35.14
C ASP A 483 11.41 10.15 33.93
N VAL A 484 12.08 10.06 32.80
CA VAL A 484 11.64 9.29 31.63
C VAL A 484 12.66 8.19 31.44
N THR A 485 12.34 7.01 31.95
CA THR A 485 13.10 5.79 31.68
C THR A 485 12.56 5.17 30.39
N ASN A 486 13.41 4.85 29.43
CA ASN A 486 12.99 4.27 28.15
C ASN A 486 12.07 3.04 28.35
N ASN A 487 10.76 3.24 28.23
CA ASN A 487 9.74 2.20 28.28
C ASN A 487 9.68 1.53 26.90
N LEU A 488 10.82 0.98 26.49
CA LEU A 488 11.03 0.30 25.22
C LEU A 488 11.34 -1.17 25.51
N VAL A 489 10.91 -2.07 24.63
CA VAL A 489 11.17 -3.50 24.82
C VAL A 489 12.59 -3.84 24.34
N PRO A 490 13.33 -4.72 25.02
CA PRO A 490 14.59 -5.23 24.49
C PRO A 490 14.32 -6.03 23.21
N LEU A 491 15.28 -6.07 22.29
CA LEU A 491 15.14 -6.86 21.05
C LEU A 491 15.05 -8.37 21.30
N THR A 492 15.34 -8.86 22.51
CA THR A 492 15.05 -10.24 22.92
C THR A 492 13.54 -10.52 23.03
N ASP A 493 12.74 -9.48 23.26
CA ASP A 493 11.28 -9.56 23.38
C ASP A 493 10.60 -9.13 22.06
N PHE A 494 11.39 -8.86 21.02
CA PHE A 494 10.93 -8.62 19.66
C PHE A 494 10.57 -9.95 19.01
N THR A 495 9.30 -10.32 19.07
CA THR A 495 8.77 -11.54 18.48
C THR A 495 8.08 -11.22 17.16
N PHE A 496 8.88 -10.89 16.14
CA PHE A 496 8.38 -10.64 14.81
C PHE A 496 9.28 -11.31 13.76
N THR A 497 8.64 -11.99 12.82
CA THR A 497 9.30 -12.61 11.67
C THR A 497 8.87 -11.87 10.42
N VAL A 498 9.84 -11.33 9.68
CA VAL A 498 9.59 -10.73 8.37
C VAL A 498 8.95 -11.79 7.46
N PRO A 499 7.80 -11.51 6.83
CA PRO A 499 7.19 -12.45 5.89
C PRO A 499 8.12 -12.83 4.74
N THR A 500 7.98 -14.06 4.25
CA THR A 500 8.70 -14.50 3.05
C THR A 500 8.17 -13.77 1.82
N ALA A 501 9.06 -13.13 1.07
CA ALA A 501 8.70 -12.52 -0.21
C ALA A 501 8.22 -13.58 -1.22
N PRO A 502 7.28 -13.24 -2.13
CA PRO A 502 6.92 -14.11 -3.24
C PRO A 502 8.12 -14.46 -4.13
N THR A 503 8.03 -15.58 -4.85
CA THR A 503 9.06 -15.94 -5.82
C THR A 503 9.02 -14.99 -7.02
N ASP A 504 10.16 -14.43 -7.43
CA ASP A 504 10.24 -13.61 -8.64
C ASP A 504 9.88 -14.44 -9.88
N VAL A 505 9.06 -13.86 -10.76
CA VAL A 505 8.59 -14.45 -12.01
C VAL A 505 9.33 -13.91 -13.24
N GLY A 506 10.34 -13.05 -13.06
CA GLY A 506 11.10 -12.39 -14.12
C GLY A 506 10.30 -11.34 -14.89
N GLY A 507 10.95 -10.69 -15.86
CA GLY A 507 10.37 -9.60 -16.67
C GLY A 507 9.40 -9.99 -17.77
#